data_AF-A0A2T4MYQ2-F1
#
_entry.id   AF-A0A2T4MYQ2-F1
#
_cell.length_a   1.000
_cell.length_b   1.000
_cell.length_c   1.000
_cell.angle_alpha   90.00
_cell.angle_beta   90.00
_cell.angle_gamma   90.00
#
_symmetry.space_group_name_H-M   'P 1'
#
loop_
_entity.id
_entity.type
_entity.pdbx_description
1 polymer ?
#
loop_
_entity_poly.entity_id
_entity_poly.type
_entity_poly.pdbx_seq_one_letter_code
_entity_poly.pdbx_strand_id
1 'polypeptide(L)'
;MIVARSLCIFISCDLGAVPKARREQALKQQVSLHTPFTEPGYYVNWHRGRAAVWIWDQAALVARAAEAKRYQVVPESALAPSPLPEQVQSADWQRYLSGLHGYEWQRWQNGILIDSRWLPVLQPDASTVIQLSFKQASPLAPRDRQLLGHLACGVVALLLVACMSWQLGSWFRLEQQTNTLLVELDSADEGLITARHARLRAEGLRSQYEARLTLLGQGQSRTLPQLIALLPASVNTLQQYDYQPLRLQLLLQDKAPDPREYVRRLEGITLNGQRLHNVQVKLEGNGTLVRLQADIEVLPRIVQRTTGKES
;
A
#
# COMPACT_ATOMS: atom_id res chain seq x y z
N MET A 1 53.25 2.79 21.25
CA MET A 1 54.42 2.67 22.14
C MET A 1 54.44 3.87 23.06
N ILE A 2 54.85 3.71 24.32
CA ILE A 2 54.92 4.78 25.30
C ILE A 2 56.38 5.23 25.46
N VAL A 3 56.63 6.54 25.43
CA VAL A 3 57.94 7.12 25.76
C VAL A 3 57.86 7.82 27.12
N ALA A 4 58.85 7.59 27.98
CA ALA A 4 58.90 8.20 29.29
C ALA A 4 59.13 9.71 29.19
N ARG A 5 58.55 10.49 30.12
CA ARG A 5 58.68 11.94 30.15
C ARG A 5 60.12 12.38 30.38
N SER A 6 60.93 11.56 31.07
CA SER A 6 62.37 11.81 31.29
C SER A 6 63.19 11.88 30.00
N LEU A 7 62.72 11.25 28.91
CA LEU A 7 63.38 11.26 27.61
C LEU A 7 62.86 12.36 26.67
N CYS A 8 61.90 13.17 27.15
CA CYS A 8 61.25 14.19 26.35
C CYS A 8 61.68 15.60 26.79
N ILE A 9 61.67 16.53 25.84
CA ILE A 9 61.66 17.97 26.06
C ILE A 9 60.23 18.45 25.85
N PHE A 10 59.75 19.32 26.73
CA PHE A 10 58.41 19.90 26.61
C PHE A 10 58.51 21.36 26.18
N ILE A 11 57.67 21.74 25.23
CA ILE A 11 57.43 23.14 24.86
C ILE A 11 55.94 23.40 24.71
N SER A 12 55.52 24.63 25.01
CA SER A 12 54.15 25.11 24.80
C SER A 12 54.19 26.27 23.81
N CYS A 13 53.54 26.11 22.66
CA CYS A 13 53.56 27.10 21.58
C CYS A 13 52.16 27.68 21.37
N ASP A 14 52.02 29.00 21.47
CA ASP A 14 50.78 29.67 21.11
C ASP A 14 50.71 29.93 19.61
N LEU A 15 49.80 29.24 18.92
CA LEU A 15 49.57 29.36 17.49
C LEU A 15 48.12 29.83 17.22
N GLY A 16 47.49 30.48 18.20
CA GLY A 16 46.13 31.00 18.08
C GLY A 16 45.97 32.02 16.95
N ALA A 17 46.96 32.91 16.78
CA ALA A 17 47.02 33.91 15.73
C ALA A 17 47.29 33.33 14.32
N VAL A 18 47.77 32.09 14.24
CA VAL A 18 48.07 31.43 12.96
C VAL A 18 46.78 30.83 12.37
N PRO A 19 46.47 31.06 11.07
CA PRO A 19 45.33 30.42 10.41
C PRO A 19 45.39 28.90 10.51
N LYS A 20 44.26 28.25 10.77
CA LYS A 20 44.17 26.79 11.01
C LYS A 20 44.95 25.97 9.97
N ALA A 21 44.84 26.32 8.69
CA ALA A 21 45.50 25.62 7.59
C ALA A 21 47.05 25.64 7.66
N ARG A 22 47.66 26.63 8.32
CA ARG A 22 49.11 26.79 8.42
C ARG A 22 49.69 26.39 9.78
N ARG A 23 48.83 26.00 10.74
CA ARG A 23 49.26 25.68 12.11
C ARG A 23 50.21 24.51 12.19
N GLU A 24 50.00 23.47 11.37
CA GLU A 24 50.90 22.31 11.36
C GLU A 24 52.29 22.67 10.84
N GLN A 25 52.37 23.50 9.79
CA GLN A 25 53.65 23.96 9.25
C GLN A 25 54.38 24.87 10.24
N ALA A 26 53.67 25.80 10.88
CA ALA A 26 54.23 26.65 11.93
C ALA A 26 54.72 25.82 13.13
N LEU A 27 53.96 24.79 13.54
CA LEU A 27 54.37 23.87 14.60
C LEU A 27 55.67 23.14 14.24
N LYS A 28 55.80 22.62 13.02
CA LYS A 28 57.03 21.94 12.57
C LYS A 28 58.24 22.86 12.67
N GLN A 29 58.09 24.13 12.27
CA GLN A 29 59.14 25.14 12.43
C GLN A 29 59.50 25.36 13.91
N GLN A 30 58.51 25.50 14.80
CA GLN A 30 58.76 25.64 16.23
C GLN A 30 59.51 24.43 16.81
N VAL A 31 59.13 23.21 16.43
CA VAL A 31 59.83 21.99 16.85
C VAL A 31 61.28 22.01 16.37
N SER A 32 61.54 22.36 15.12
CA SER A 32 62.90 22.46 14.57
C SER A 32 63.76 23.52 15.27
N LEU A 33 63.16 24.62 15.75
CA LEU A 33 63.90 25.68 16.46
C LEU A 33 64.25 25.29 17.91
N HIS A 34 63.41 24.48 18.55
CA HIS A 34 63.54 24.13 19.97
C HIS A 34 64.16 22.75 20.22
N THR A 35 64.34 21.94 19.16
CA THR A 35 64.93 20.61 19.31
C THR A 35 66.46 20.64 19.25
N PRO A 36 67.15 19.97 20.19
CA PRO A 36 68.58 19.72 20.09
C PRO A 36 68.91 18.46 19.26
N PHE A 37 67.90 17.73 18.77
CA PHE A 37 68.07 16.43 18.12
C PHE A 37 68.16 16.56 16.60
N THR A 38 69.06 15.80 15.98
CA THR A 38 69.19 15.73 14.52
C THR A 38 67.94 15.11 13.87
N GLU A 39 67.38 14.07 14.51
CA GLU A 39 66.16 13.40 14.08
C GLU A 39 65.09 13.50 15.19
N PRO A 40 64.35 14.63 15.28
CA PRO A 40 63.37 14.83 16.32
C PRO A 40 62.09 14.03 16.04
N GLY A 41 61.68 13.21 17.02
CA GLY A 41 60.32 12.71 17.12
C GLY A 41 59.50 13.65 18.00
N TYR A 42 58.22 13.84 17.69
CA TYR A 42 57.37 14.67 18.55
C TYR A 42 55.92 14.19 18.59
N TYR A 43 55.27 14.50 19.71
CA TYR A 43 53.84 14.34 19.91
C TYR A 43 53.25 15.69 20.27
N VAL A 44 52.09 16.02 19.70
CA VAL A 44 51.39 17.28 19.95
C VAL A 44 49.98 17.04 20.46
N ASN A 45 49.60 17.78 21.50
CA ASN A 45 48.23 17.92 21.94
C ASN A 45 47.77 19.37 21.71
N TRP A 46 46.68 19.53 20.96
CA TRP A 46 46.14 20.83 20.58
C TRP A 46 44.96 21.22 21.47
N HIS A 47 45.00 22.40 22.08
CA HIS A 47 43.87 22.97 22.80
C HIS A 47 43.73 24.46 22.52
N ARG A 48 42.57 24.88 22.00
CA ARG A 48 42.22 26.29 21.70
C ARG A 48 43.29 27.08 20.92
N GLY A 49 44.02 26.42 20.02
CA GLY A 49 45.06 27.04 19.19
C GLY A 49 46.47 27.06 19.82
N ARG A 50 46.61 26.60 21.06
CA ARG A 50 47.91 26.33 21.69
C ARG A 50 48.30 24.86 21.49
N ALA A 51 49.57 24.62 21.22
CA ALA A 51 50.16 23.30 21.05
C ALA A 51 51.04 22.97 22.26
N ALA A 52 50.69 21.92 22.99
CA ALA A 52 51.55 21.30 23.98
C ALA A 52 52.34 20.19 23.26
N VAL A 53 53.67 20.29 23.25
CA VAL A 53 54.54 19.45 22.42
C VAL A 53 55.57 18.75 23.28
N TRP A 54 55.68 17.44 23.10
CA TRP A 54 56.74 16.61 23.66
C TRP A 54 57.65 16.18 22.53
N ILE A 55 58.94 16.43 22.67
CA ILE A 55 59.98 16.20 21.66
C ILE A 55 60.99 15.21 22.22
N TRP A 56 61.42 14.21 21.45
CA TRP A 56 62.44 13.24 21.83
C TRP A 56 63.38 12.96 20.67
N ASP A 57 64.50 12.30 20.94
CA ASP A 57 65.40 11.79 19.91
C ASP A 57 64.81 10.51 19.29
N GLN A 58 64.32 10.61 18.05
CA GLN A 58 63.68 9.48 17.36
C GLN A 58 64.71 8.40 17.01
N ALA A 59 65.92 8.79 16.60
CA ALA A 59 66.97 7.83 16.24
C ALA A 59 67.40 7.01 17.46
N ALA A 60 67.63 7.68 18.60
CA ALA A 60 67.99 7.00 19.84
C ALA A 60 66.84 6.11 20.37
N LEU A 61 65.59 6.54 20.22
CA LEU A 61 64.43 5.73 20.61
C LEU A 61 64.33 4.45 19.77
N VAL A 62 64.45 4.58 18.46
CA VAL A 62 64.41 3.46 17.50
C VAL A 62 65.56 2.49 17.71
N ALA A 63 66.75 2.99 18.03
CA ALA A 63 67.91 2.14 18.32
C ALA A 63 67.70 1.26 19.56
N ARG A 64 66.94 1.76 20.56
CA ARG A 64 66.60 1.01 21.78
C ARG A 64 65.37 0.11 21.62
N ALA A 65 64.41 0.52 20.79
CA ALA A 65 63.16 -0.19 20.55
C ALA A 65 62.78 -0.05 19.07
N ALA A 66 63.10 -1.07 18.28
CA ALA A 66 62.85 -1.07 16.85
C ALA A 66 61.35 -0.93 16.51
N GLU A 67 60.46 -1.37 17.42
CA GLU A 67 59.01 -1.24 17.31
C GLU A 67 58.55 0.23 17.25
N ALA A 68 59.37 1.19 17.73
CA ALA A 68 59.10 2.62 17.63
C ALA A 68 58.95 3.11 16.17
N LYS A 69 59.49 2.37 15.19
CA LYS A 69 59.25 2.63 13.76
C LYS A 69 57.86 2.23 13.30
N ARG A 70 57.26 1.22 13.92
CA ARG A 70 56.00 0.58 13.49
C ARG A 70 54.79 1.16 14.20
N TYR A 71 54.93 1.53 15.48
CA TYR A 71 53.83 2.00 16.29
C TYR A 71 53.90 3.50 16.54
N GLN A 72 52.75 4.14 16.66
CA GLN A 72 52.65 5.52 17.12
C GLN A 72 53.28 5.64 18.51
N VAL A 73 54.21 6.58 18.65
CA VAL A 73 54.87 6.91 19.92
C VAL A 73 54.09 8.01 20.61
N VAL A 74 53.75 7.80 21.88
CA VAL A 74 53.00 8.75 22.71
C VAL A 74 53.74 8.93 24.02
N PRO A 75 53.96 10.16 24.51
CA PRO A 75 54.55 10.38 25.82
C PRO A 75 53.60 9.93 26.92
N GLU A 76 54.13 9.35 27.99
CA GLU A 76 53.32 8.90 29.13
C GLU A 76 52.41 10.00 29.69
N SER A 77 52.89 11.25 29.70
CA SER A 77 52.18 12.45 30.13
C SER A 77 50.88 12.71 29.36
N ALA A 78 50.84 12.31 28.09
CA ALA A 78 49.66 12.46 27.24
C ALA A 78 48.59 11.40 27.50
N LEU A 79 48.92 10.35 28.24
CA LEU A 79 47.94 9.35 28.72
C LEU A 79 47.19 9.83 29.95
N ALA A 80 47.69 10.88 30.62
CA ALA A 80 46.99 11.48 31.75
C ALA A 80 45.65 12.06 31.28
N PRO A 81 44.56 11.85 32.03
CA PRO A 81 43.30 12.51 31.72
C PRO A 81 43.52 14.02 31.71
N SER A 82 43.02 14.67 30.66
CA SER A 82 42.88 16.13 30.66
C SER A 82 41.95 16.50 31.81
N PRO A 83 42.28 17.51 32.63
CA PRO A 83 41.38 17.96 33.69
C PRO A 83 39.98 18.27 33.13
N LEU A 84 38.94 17.73 33.76
CA LEU A 84 37.57 18.13 33.46
C LEU A 84 37.32 19.54 34.04
N PRO A 85 36.56 20.42 33.37
CA PRO A 85 36.28 21.77 33.85
C PRO A 85 35.70 21.82 35.28
N GLU A 86 34.92 20.82 35.68
CA GLU A 86 34.32 20.73 37.02
C GLU A 86 35.33 20.39 38.13
N GLN A 87 36.48 19.79 37.79
CA GLN A 87 37.51 19.40 38.75
C GLN A 87 38.52 20.51 39.02
N VAL A 88 38.41 21.65 38.33
CA VAL A 88 39.37 22.75 38.38
C VAL A 88 38.72 23.95 39.06
N GLN A 89 39.00 24.14 40.36
CA GLN A 89 38.48 25.27 41.13
C GLN A 89 39.18 26.60 40.83
N SER A 90 40.35 26.57 40.16
CA SER A 90 41.17 27.77 39.91
C SER A 90 41.64 27.86 38.46
N ALA A 91 41.63 29.07 37.92
CA ALA A 91 42.07 29.34 36.55
C ALA A 91 43.55 28.99 36.29
N ASP A 92 44.40 29.04 37.33
CA ASP A 92 45.78 28.51 37.30
C ASP A 92 45.90 27.46 38.41
N TRP A 93 46.37 26.27 38.06
CA TRP A 93 46.53 25.16 39.00
C TRP A 93 47.68 24.25 38.59
N GLN A 94 48.14 23.44 39.54
CA GLN A 94 49.31 22.58 39.38
C GLN A 94 49.00 21.15 39.79
N ARG A 95 49.66 20.19 39.15
CA ARG A 95 49.58 18.77 39.54
C ARG A 95 50.90 18.04 39.34
N TYR A 96 51.00 16.91 40.01
CA TYR A 96 52.08 15.95 39.81
C TYR A 96 51.53 14.68 39.17
N LEU A 97 52.21 14.17 38.14
CA LEU A 97 51.94 12.87 37.54
C LEU A 97 53.05 11.89 37.93
N SER A 98 52.66 10.67 38.32
CA SER A 98 53.58 9.56 38.51
C SER A 98 53.80 8.84 37.18
N GLY A 99 55.02 8.97 36.64
CA GLY A 99 55.44 8.36 35.37
C GLY A 99 56.29 7.10 35.58
N LEU A 100 56.81 6.54 34.49
CA LEU A 100 57.61 5.30 34.48
C LEU A 100 58.96 5.44 35.20
N HIS A 101 59.56 6.64 35.15
CA HIS A 101 60.94 6.89 35.65
C HIS A 101 61.02 8.05 36.65
N GLY A 102 59.90 8.48 37.21
CA GLY A 102 59.87 9.60 38.17
C GLY A 102 58.54 10.33 38.12
N TYR A 103 58.57 11.62 38.45
CA TYR A 103 57.41 12.47 38.52
C TYR A 103 57.45 13.56 37.47
N GLU A 104 56.28 14.03 37.06
CA GLU A 104 56.15 15.21 36.21
C GLU A 104 55.31 16.24 36.92
N TRP A 105 55.87 17.44 37.11
CA TRP A 105 55.12 18.61 37.51
C TRP A 105 54.51 19.27 36.28
N GLN A 106 53.21 19.58 36.36
CA GLN A 106 52.48 20.25 35.30
C GLN A 106 51.78 21.50 35.84
N ARG A 107 51.87 22.60 35.10
CA ARG A 107 51.12 23.83 35.36
C ARG A 107 50.08 24.06 34.27
N TRP A 108 48.85 24.27 34.69
CA TRP A 108 47.69 24.36 33.83
C TRP A 108 46.98 25.69 34.04
N GLN A 109 46.69 26.38 32.94
CA GLN A 109 45.95 27.65 32.96
C GLN A 109 44.75 27.56 32.03
N ASN A 110 43.54 27.84 32.54
CA ASN A 110 42.27 27.78 31.79
C ASN A 110 42.07 26.42 31.06
N GLY A 111 42.49 25.33 31.69
CA GLY A 111 42.43 23.98 31.10
C GLY A 111 43.50 23.71 30.03
N ILE A 112 44.50 24.58 29.87
CA ILE A 112 45.61 24.42 28.92
C ILE A 112 46.90 24.12 29.66
N LEU A 113 47.67 23.13 29.20
CA LEU A 113 49.00 22.84 29.73
C LEU A 113 50.00 23.92 29.28
N ILE A 114 50.50 24.68 30.25
CA ILE A 114 51.44 25.79 30.00
C ILE A 114 52.88 25.36 30.22
N ASP A 115 53.15 24.59 31.27
CA ASP A 115 54.50 24.12 31.60
C ASP A 115 54.45 22.67 32.08
N SER A 116 55.50 21.92 31.77
CA SER A 116 55.68 20.52 32.17
C SER A 116 57.17 20.27 32.42
N ARG A 117 57.51 19.84 33.64
CA ARG A 117 58.88 19.58 34.06
C ARG A 117 58.99 18.19 34.67
N TRP A 118 60.03 17.47 34.25
CA TRP A 118 60.36 16.18 34.83
C TRP A 118 61.17 16.36 36.13
N LEU A 119 60.86 15.53 37.12
CA LEU A 119 61.48 15.51 38.44
C LEU A 119 61.83 14.05 38.80
N PRO A 120 63.07 13.76 39.22
CA PRO A 120 63.46 12.40 39.61
C PRO A 120 62.80 11.95 40.92
N VAL A 121 62.50 12.89 41.82
CA VAL A 121 61.93 12.62 43.15
C VAL A 121 60.74 13.57 43.37
N LEU A 122 59.70 13.07 44.03
CA LEU A 122 58.52 13.87 44.38
C LEU A 122 58.92 14.97 45.36
N GLN A 123 58.47 16.19 45.10
CA GLN A 123 58.66 17.29 46.05
C GLN A 123 57.75 17.08 47.27
N PRO A 124 58.23 17.34 48.50
CA PRO A 124 57.48 17.03 49.73
C PRO A 124 56.15 17.80 49.86
N ASP A 125 55.99 18.93 49.18
CA ASP A 125 54.79 19.77 49.21
C ASP A 125 53.73 19.39 48.14
N ALA A 126 53.87 18.21 47.51
CA ALA A 126 52.97 17.78 46.45
C ALA A 126 51.60 17.32 46.99
N SER A 127 50.59 18.20 46.94
CA SER A 127 49.23 17.92 47.42
C SER A 127 48.39 17.01 46.51
N THR A 128 48.77 16.82 45.24
CA THR A 128 47.98 16.01 44.29
C THR A 128 48.89 15.27 43.31
N VAL A 129 49.04 13.96 43.55
CA VAL A 129 49.77 13.04 42.68
C VAL A 129 48.77 12.13 41.95
N ILE A 130 48.75 12.21 40.62
CA ILE A 130 47.93 11.34 39.78
C ILE A 130 48.79 10.15 39.33
N GLN A 131 48.32 8.94 39.62
CA GLN A 131 48.96 7.71 39.17
C GLN A 131 48.49 7.36 37.75
N LEU A 132 49.43 7.22 36.80
CA LEU A 132 49.11 6.82 35.44
C LEU A 132 48.87 5.31 35.37
N SER A 133 47.66 4.92 34.95
CA SER A 133 47.32 3.52 34.75
C SER A 133 47.69 3.07 33.33
N PHE A 134 48.91 2.56 33.15
CA PHE A 134 49.38 2.03 31.86
C PHE A 134 48.68 0.75 31.41
N LYS A 135 47.91 0.12 32.30
CA LYS A 135 47.13 -1.10 32.03
C LYS A 135 45.71 -0.83 31.53
N GLN A 136 45.26 0.43 31.57
CA GLN A 136 43.91 0.76 31.17
C GLN A 136 43.83 0.73 29.64
N ALA A 137 43.12 -0.28 29.12
CA ALA A 137 42.84 -0.36 27.70
C ALA A 137 42.13 0.93 27.26
N SER A 138 42.61 1.53 26.18
CA SER A 138 41.92 2.67 25.56
C SER A 138 40.45 2.31 25.37
N PRO A 139 39.48 3.19 25.69
CA PRO A 139 38.04 2.91 25.52
C PRO A 139 37.61 2.71 24.05
N LEU A 140 38.57 2.69 23.12
CA LEU A 140 38.41 2.35 21.72
C LEU A 140 39.33 1.18 21.33
N ALA A 141 39.49 0.20 22.21
CA ALA A 141 40.18 -1.02 21.87
C ALA A 141 39.50 -1.66 20.63
N PRO A 142 40.25 -2.32 19.73
CA PRO A 142 39.69 -2.89 18.51
C PRO A 142 38.52 -3.86 18.76
N ARG A 143 38.46 -4.49 19.93
CA ARG A 143 37.36 -5.34 20.38
C ARG A 143 36.04 -4.56 20.56
N ASP A 144 36.10 -3.34 21.09
CA ASP A 144 34.93 -2.50 21.32
C ASP A 144 34.34 -1.98 20.01
N ARG A 145 35.20 -1.74 19.00
CA ARG A 145 34.77 -1.39 17.64
C ARG A 145 34.01 -2.52 16.95
N GLN A 146 34.41 -3.77 17.17
CA GLN A 146 33.72 -4.93 16.61
C GLN A 146 32.33 -5.09 17.22
N LEU A 147 32.19 -4.94 18.54
CA LEU A 147 30.89 -5.00 19.22
C LEU A 147 29.94 -3.90 18.73
N LEU A 148 30.42 -2.66 18.60
CA LEU A 148 29.63 -1.57 18.02
C LEU A 148 29.21 -1.86 16.57
N GLY A 149 30.09 -2.46 15.77
CA GLY A 149 29.77 -2.89 14.41
C GLY A 149 28.67 -3.94 14.38
N HIS A 150 28.74 -4.97 15.24
CA HIS A 150 27.70 -5.99 15.32
C HIS A 150 26.35 -5.42 15.79
N LEU A 151 26.35 -4.52 16.76
CA LEU A 151 25.13 -3.83 17.20
C LEU A 151 24.51 -2.99 16.09
N ALA A 152 25.33 -2.22 15.36
CA ALA A 152 24.86 -1.43 14.23
C ALA A 152 24.25 -2.31 13.12
N CYS A 153 24.91 -3.41 12.75
CA CYS A 153 24.37 -4.38 11.80
C CYS A 153 23.06 -5.00 12.29
N GLY A 154 22.96 -5.31 13.59
CA GLY A 154 21.73 -5.84 14.19
C GLY A 154 20.55 -4.86 14.10
N VAL A 155 20.78 -3.58 14.38
CA VAL A 155 19.75 -2.53 14.26
C VAL A 155 19.29 -2.38 12.80
N VAL A 156 20.23 -2.36 11.85
CA VAL A 156 19.89 -2.27 10.42
C VAL A 156 19.08 -3.48 9.97
N ALA A 157 19.45 -4.69 10.40
CA ALA A 157 18.70 -5.91 10.08
C ALA A 157 17.28 -5.86 10.64
N LEU A 158 17.09 -5.41 11.88
CA LEU A 158 15.77 -5.24 12.49
C LEU A 158 14.90 -4.22 11.74
N LEU A 159 15.49 -3.09 11.33
CA LEU A 159 14.78 -2.08 10.54
C LEU A 159 14.36 -2.63 9.16
N LEU A 160 15.22 -3.40 8.50
CA LEU A 160 14.89 -4.04 7.23
C LEU A 160 13.77 -5.06 7.36
N VAL A 161 13.80 -5.90 8.41
CA VAL A 161 12.73 -6.86 8.69
C VAL A 161 11.41 -6.14 8.97
N ALA A 162 11.43 -5.08 9.80
CA ALA A 162 10.23 -4.28 10.07
C ALA A 162 9.67 -3.63 8.79
N CYS A 163 10.54 -3.11 7.93
CA CYS A 163 10.15 -2.54 6.64
C CYS A 163 9.52 -3.60 5.71
N MET A 164 10.15 -4.79 5.61
CA MET A 164 9.62 -5.90 4.82
C MET A 164 8.27 -6.38 5.36
N SER A 165 8.11 -6.51 6.68
CA SER A 165 6.83 -6.86 7.31
C SER A 165 5.73 -5.83 7.01
N TRP A 166 6.09 -4.54 7.01
CA TRP A 166 5.16 -3.48 6.62
C TRP A 166 4.75 -3.60 5.15
N GLN A 167 5.70 -3.85 4.25
CA GLN A 167 5.44 -4.04 2.82
C GLN A 167 4.51 -5.24 2.57
N LEU A 168 4.78 -6.38 3.20
CA LEU A 168 3.92 -7.57 3.14
C LEU A 168 2.51 -7.30 3.64
N GLY A 169 2.37 -6.61 4.79
CA GLY A 169 1.06 -6.24 5.33
C GLY A 169 0.28 -5.31 4.41
N SER A 170 0.95 -4.41 3.69
CA SER A 170 0.30 -3.54 2.70
C SER A 170 -0.20 -4.29 1.48
N TRP A 171 0.54 -5.29 1.00
CA TRP A 171 0.13 -6.13 -0.12
C TRP A 171 -1.08 -6.99 0.26
N PHE A 172 -1.05 -7.63 1.44
CA PHE A 172 -2.20 -8.42 1.91
C PHE A 172 -3.47 -7.57 2.05
N ARG A 173 -3.33 -6.31 2.48
CA ARG A 173 -4.46 -5.36 2.53
C ARG A 173 -4.98 -5.01 1.13
N LEU A 174 -4.09 -4.82 0.16
CA LEU A 174 -4.48 -4.56 -1.22
C LEU A 174 -5.26 -5.75 -1.80
N GLU A 175 -4.81 -6.97 -1.54
CA GLU A 175 -5.50 -8.19 -1.98
C GLU A 175 -6.90 -8.33 -1.36
N GLN A 176 -7.03 -8.00 -0.08
CA GLN A 176 -8.36 -7.93 0.56
C GLN A 176 -9.25 -6.88 -0.10
N GLN A 177 -8.73 -5.68 -0.37
CA GLN A 177 -9.49 -4.60 -1.02
C GLN A 177 -9.92 -4.98 -2.44
N THR A 178 -9.08 -5.68 -3.19
CA THR A 178 -9.44 -6.15 -4.54
C THR A 178 -10.55 -7.19 -4.47
N ASN A 179 -10.51 -8.11 -3.51
CA ASN A 179 -11.56 -9.12 -3.36
C ASN A 179 -12.89 -8.51 -2.95
N THR A 180 -12.88 -7.52 -2.04
CA THR A 180 -14.13 -6.82 -1.67
C THR A 180 -14.71 -6.04 -2.85
N LEU A 181 -13.87 -5.37 -3.64
CA LEU A 181 -14.31 -4.64 -4.82
C LEU A 181 -14.87 -5.59 -5.90
N LEU A 182 -14.27 -6.76 -6.09
CA LEU A 182 -14.77 -7.77 -7.03
C LEU A 182 -16.15 -8.29 -6.61
N VAL A 183 -16.36 -8.54 -5.32
CA VAL A 183 -17.66 -8.98 -4.79
C VAL A 183 -18.73 -7.89 -4.95
N GLU A 184 -18.39 -6.62 -4.73
CA GLU A 184 -19.31 -5.50 -4.97
C GLU A 184 -19.68 -5.37 -6.44
N LEU A 185 -18.71 -5.49 -7.36
CA LEU A 185 -18.94 -5.49 -8.81
C LEU A 185 -19.87 -6.63 -9.24
N ASP A 186 -19.63 -7.86 -8.74
CA ASP A 186 -20.45 -9.02 -9.07
C ASP A 186 -21.90 -8.82 -8.59
N SER A 187 -22.07 -8.32 -7.36
CA SER A 187 -23.40 -8.02 -6.81
C SER A 187 -24.13 -6.90 -7.58
N ALA A 188 -23.40 -5.92 -8.12
CA ALA A 188 -23.96 -4.85 -8.93
C ALA A 188 -24.38 -5.35 -10.32
N ASP A 189 -23.56 -6.22 -10.93
CA ASP A 189 -23.85 -6.83 -12.22
C ASP A 189 -25.08 -7.75 -12.16
N GLU A 190 -25.24 -8.54 -11.09
CA GLU A 190 -26.48 -9.32 -10.87
C GLU A 190 -27.73 -8.42 -10.83
N GLY A 191 -27.65 -7.27 -10.17
CA GLY A 191 -28.73 -6.28 -10.13
C GLY A 191 -29.07 -5.70 -11.51
N LEU A 192 -28.05 -5.46 -12.35
CA LEU A 192 -28.25 -4.97 -13.71
C LEU A 192 -28.80 -6.05 -14.64
N ILE A 193 -28.32 -7.29 -14.52
CA ILE A 193 -28.79 -8.44 -15.30
C ILE A 193 -30.28 -8.70 -15.02
N THR A 194 -30.68 -8.71 -13.75
CA THR A 194 -32.07 -8.91 -13.36
C THR A 194 -32.98 -7.78 -13.87
N ALA A 195 -32.55 -6.52 -13.79
CA ALA A 195 -33.27 -5.38 -14.35
C ALA A 195 -33.39 -5.46 -15.88
N ARG A 196 -32.33 -5.86 -16.59
CA ARG A 196 -32.35 -6.05 -18.04
C ARG A 196 -33.30 -7.17 -18.47
N HIS A 197 -33.31 -8.29 -17.76
CA HIS A 197 -34.25 -9.38 -18.00
C HIS A 197 -35.70 -9.00 -17.71
N ALA A 198 -35.96 -8.16 -16.71
CA ALA A 198 -37.31 -7.64 -16.46
C ALA A 198 -37.78 -6.74 -17.60
N ARG A 199 -36.90 -5.87 -18.12
CA ARG A 199 -37.19 -4.99 -19.25
C ARG A 199 -37.48 -5.76 -20.54
N LEU A 200 -36.64 -6.74 -20.89
CA LEU A 200 -36.86 -7.59 -22.06
C LEU A 200 -38.18 -8.38 -21.97
N ARG A 201 -38.54 -8.85 -20.77
CA ARG A 201 -39.85 -9.51 -20.55
C ARG A 201 -41.02 -8.56 -20.77
N ALA A 202 -40.93 -7.32 -20.28
CA ALA A 202 -41.97 -6.32 -20.50
C ALA A 202 -42.13 -5.95 -21.99
N GLU A 203 -41.01 -5.80 -22.71
CA GLU A 203 -41.01 -5.55 -24.15
C GLU A 203 -41.60 -6.73 -24.94
N GLY A 204 -41.30 -7.97 -24.56
CA GLY A 204 -41.87 -9.18 -25.16
C GLY A 204 -43.37 -9.33 -24.92
N LEU A 205 -43.87 -9.01 -23.73
CA LEU A 205 -45.32 -9.01 -23.45
C LEU A 205 -46.05 -7.95 -24.26
N ARG A 206 -45.43 -6.77 -24.43
CA ARG A 206 -45.99 -5.69 -25.23
C ARG A 206 -46.12 -6.07 -26.70
N SER A 207 -45.08 -6.65 -27.30
CA SER A 207 -45.13 -7.09 -28.71
C SER A 207 -46.17 -8.20 -28.94
N GLN A 208 -46.31 -9.13 -27.99
CA GLN A 208 -47.37 -10.14 -28.02
C GLN A 208 -48.76 -9.53 -27.95
N TYR A 209 -48.96 -8.49 -27.13
CA TYR A 209 -50.24 -7.80 -27.02
C TYR A 209 -50.59 -7.05 -28.31
N GLU A 210 -49.61 -6.34 -28.88
CA GLU A 210 -49.77 -5.65 -30.17
C GLU A 210 -50.08 -6.65 -31.31
N ALA A 211 -49.41 -7.81 -31.35
CA ALA A 211 -49.69 -8.86 -32.32
C ALA A 211 -51.10 -9.47 -32.15
N ARG A 212 -51.62 -9.57 -30.92
CA ARG A 212 -53.01 -10.00 -30.69
C ARG A 212 -54.01 -8.96 -31.18
N LEU A 213 -53.75 -7.67 -30.95
CA LEU A 213 -54.61 -6.60 -31.43
C LEU A 213 -54.66 -6.52 -32.96
N THR A 214 -53.55 -6.75 -33.67
CA THR A 214 -53.55 -6.76 -35.14
C THR A 214 -54.37 -7.92 -35.71
N LEU A 215 -54.29 -9.11 -35.09
CA LEU A 215 -55.12 -10.26 -35.48
C LEU A 215 -56.62 -10.01 -35.23
N LEU A 216 -56.98 -9.35 -34.13
CA LEU A 216 -58.38 -9.06 -33.79
C LEU A 216 -58.95 -7.90 -34.64
N GLY A 217 -58.15 -6.89 -34.93
CA GLY A 217 -58.56 -5.66 -35.62
C GLY A 217 -59.02 -5.85 -37.07
N GLN A 218 -58.59 -6.92 -37.76
CA GLN A 218 -58.95 -7.13 -39.17
C GLN A 218 -60.27 -7.89 -39.40
N GLY A 219 -60.86 -8.54 -38.38
CA GLY A 219 -61.98 -9.47 -38.58
C GLY A 219 -63.26 -9.24 -37.76
N GLN A 220 -63.20 -8.61 -36.58
CA GLN A 220 -64.31 -8.67 -35.62
C GLN A 220 -65.47 -7.68 -35.85
N SER A 221 -65.27 -6.52 -36.49
CA SER A 221 -66.31 -5.48 -36.52
C SER A 221 -67.47 -5.74 -37.50
N ARG A 222 -67.35 -6.73 -38.39
CA ARG A 222 -68.37 -7.06 -39.41
C ARG A 222 -69.03 -8.44 -39.26
N THR A 223 -68.50 -9.31 -38.40
CA THR A 223 -69.03 -10.67 -38.20
C THR A 223 -70.24 -10.70 -37.27
N LEU A 224 -70.25 -9.85 -36.23
CA LEU A 224 -71.30 -9.82 -35.22
C LEU A 224 -72.72 -9.52 -35.77
N PRO A 225 -72.91 -8.55 -36.70
CA PRO A 225 -74.23 -8.30 -37.30
C PRO A 225 -74.73 -9.45 -38.18
N GLN A 226 -73.83 -10.13 -38.91
CA GLN A 226 -74.17 -11.25 -39.79
C GLN A 226 -74.55 -12.50 -38.99
N LEU A 227 -73.92 -12.72 -37.83
CA LEU A 227 -74.23 -13.81 -36.93
C LEU A 227 -75.59 -13.61 -36.24
N ILE A 228 -75.91 -12.37 -35.83
CA ILE A 228 -77.22 -12.02 -35.29
C ILE A 228 -78.33 -12.28 -36.32
N ALA A 229 -78.10 -11.97 -37.60
CA ALA A 229 -79.09 -12.17 -38.66
C ALA A 229 -79.45 -13.64 -38.94
N LEU A 230 -78.63 -14.60 -38.52
CA LEU A 230 -78.82 -16.04 -38.76
C LEU A 230 -79.44 -16.79 -37.56
N LEU A 231 -79.57 -16.12 -36.41
CA LEU A 231 -80.20 -16.70 -35.22
C LEU A 231 -81.73 -16.84 -35.41
N PRO A 232 -82.35 -17.90 -34.86
CA PRO A 232 -83.80 -18.05 -34.89
C PRO A 232 -84.48 -16.96 -34.05
N ALA A 233 -85.67 -16.52 -34.47
CA ALA A 233 -86.42 -15.42 -33.85
C ALA A 233 -86.88 -15.71 -32.40
N SER A 234 -86.62 -16.91 -31.88
CA SER A 234 -86.90 -17.35 -30.50
C SER A 234 -85.84 -16.88 -29.49
N VAL A 235 -84.66 -16.43 -29.95
CA VAL A 235 -83.57 -15.96 -29.10
C VAL A 235 -83.85 -14.54 -28.60
N ASN A 236 -83.98 -14.39 -27.28
CA ASN A 236 -84.30 -13.10 -26.67
C ASN A 236 -83.06 -12.28 -26.30
N THR A 237 -82.00 -12.93 -25.82
CA THR A 237 -80.83 -12.24 -25.27
C THR A 237 -79.54 -13.03 -25.53
N LEU A 238 -78.51 -12.34 -26.03
CA LEU A 238 -77.15 -12.87 -26.16
C LEU A 238 -76.35 -12.41 -24.93
N GLN A 239 -75.95 -13.35 -24.06
CA GLN A 239 -75.30 -13.01 -22.78
C GLN A 239 -73.79 -12.95 -22.87
N GLN A 240 -73.17 -13.85 -23.65
CA GLN A 240 -71.73 -13.91 -23.77
C GLN A 240 -71.32 -14.31 -25.18
N TYR A 241 -70.42 -13.50 -25.75
CA TYR A 241 -69.74 -13.74 -27.02
C TYR A 241 -68.26 -13.91 -26.72
N ASP A 242 -67.74 -15.13 -26.83
CA ASP A 242 -66.31 -15.40 -26.77
C ASP A 242 -65.85 -15.95 -28.12
N TYR A 243 -65.07 -15.13 -28.83
CA TYR A 243 -64.55 -15.44 -30.15
C TYR A 243 -63.05 -15.72 -30.05
N GLN A 244 -62.68 -16.99 -30.16
CA GLN A 244 -61.28 -17.42 -30.17
C GLN A 244 -60.86 -17.78 -31.61
N PRO A 245 -59.57 -17.74 -31.96
CA PRO A 245 -59.08 -17.89 -33.34
C PRO A 245 -59.45 -19.21 -34.06
N LEU A 246 -60.03 -20.18 -33.35
CA LEU A 246 -60.41 -21.50 -33.86
C LEU A 246 -61.77 -21.98 -33.31
N ARG A 247 -62.41 -21.19 -32.43
CA ARG A 247 -63.61 -21.62 -31.71
C ARG A 247 -64.51 -20.44 -31.39
N LEU A 248 -65.77 -20.56 -31.78
CA LEU A 248 -66.85 -19.66 -31.46
C LEU A 248 -67.62 -20.23 -30.26
N GLN A 249 -67.72 -19.48 -29.16
CA GLN A 249 -68.59 -19.81 -28.05
C GLN A 249 -69.67 -18.73 -27.88
N LEU A 250 -70.92 -19.15 -27.99
CA LEU A 250 -72.09 -18.32 -27.77
C LEU A 250 -72.90 -18.87 -26.60
N LEU A 251 -73.33 -17.98 -25.72
CA LEU A 251 -74.28 -18.30 -24.67
C LEU A 251 -75.55 -17.49 -24.90
N LEU A 252 -76.61 -18.20 -25.30
CA LEU A 252 -77.89 -17.65 -25.76
C LEU A 252 -78.98 -18.02 -24.77
N GLN A 253 -79.99 -17.15 -24.63
CA GLN A 253 -81.19 -17.45 -23.86
C GLN A 253 -82.39 -17.59 -24.79
N ASP A 254 -83.01 -18.78 -24.80
CA ASP A 254 -84.16 -19.14 -25.63
C ASP A 254 -85.26 -19.76 -24.76
N LYS A 255 -86.52 -19.36 -24.97
CA LYS A 255 -87.68 -19.83 -24.21
C LYS A 255 -88.18 -21.21 -24.64
N ALA A 256 -87.88 -21.67 -25.86
CA ALA A 256 -88.28 -22.98 -26.37
C ALA A 256 -87.23 -23.52 -27.36
N PRO A 257 -86.05 -23.95 -26.87
CA PRO A 257 -84.94 -24.28 -27.75
C PRO A 257 -85.17 -25.60 -28.49
N ASP A 258 -85.10 -25.59 -29.83
CA ASP A 258 -84.98 -26.79 -30.66
C ASP A 258 -83.51 -26.98 -31.12
N PRO A 259 -82.75 -27.91 -30.49
CA PRO A 259 -81.34 -28.12 -30.81
C PRO A 259 -81.07 -28.46 -32.28
N ARG A 260 -82.03 -29.07 -32.98
CA ARG A 260 -81.85 -29.47 -34.38
C ARG A 260 -81.89 -28.29 -35.33
N GLU A 261 -82.62 -27.24 -34.98
CA GLU A 261 -82.72 -26.04 -35.78
C GLU A 261 -81.41 -25.24 -35.76
N TYR A 262 -80.78 -25.13 -34.59
CA TYR A 262 -79.49 -24.45 -34.42
C TYR A 262 -78.37 -25.11 -35.21
N VAL A 263 -78.23 -26.44 -35.11
CA VAL A 263 -77.21 -27.18 -35.87
C VAL A 263 -77.47 -27.05 -37.37
N ARG A 264 -78.72 -27.23 -37.82
CA ARG A 264 -79.06 -27.15 -39.26
C ARG A 264 -78.81 -25.77 -39.87
N ARG A 265 -79.03 -24.70 -39.11
CA ARG A 265 -78.83 -23.32 -39.60
C ARG A 265 -77.38 -22.88 -39.53
N LEU A 266 -76.58 -23.37 -38.59
CA LEU A 266 -75.20 -22.88 -38.39
C LEU A 266 -74.14 -23.81 -38.98
N GLU A 267 -74.47 -25.08 -39.23
CA GLU A 267 -73.58 -26.06 -39.83
C GLU A 267 -73.41 -25.82 -41.34
N GLY A 268 -72.17 -25.54 -41.77
CA GLY A 268 -71.84 -25.35 -43.18
C GLY A 268 -72.01 -23.92 -43.71
N ILE A 269 -72.44 -22.96 -42.88
CA ILE A 269 -72.48 -21.55 -43.28
C ILE A 269 -71.07 -20.97 -43.34
N THR A 270 -70.82 -20.19 -44.39
CA THR A 270 -69.59 -19.43 -44.57
C THR A 270 -69.79 -17.99 -44.09
N LEU A 271 -69.17 -17.62 -42.98
CA LEU A 271 -69.14 -16.26 -42.46
C LEU A 271 -67.80 -15.62 -42.80
N ASN A 272 -67.79 -14.59 -43.65
CA ASN A 272 -66.60 -13.83 -44.02
C ASN A 272 -65.38 -14.69 -44.44
N GLY A 273 -65.61 -15.75 -45.22
CA GLY A 273 -64.56 -16.66 -45.70
C GLY A 273 -64.13 -17.74 -44.70
N GLN A 274 -64.81 -17.85 -43.57
CA GLN A 274 -64.60 -18.88 -42.56
C GLN A 274 -65.83 -19.78 -42.49
N ARG A 275 -65.62 -21.10 -42.54
CA ARG A 275 -66.68 -22.09 -42.48
C ARG A 275 -66.86 -22.53 -41.03
N LEU A 276 -68.08 -22.46 -40.54
CA LEU A 276 -68.43 -23.06 -39.26
C LEU A 276 -68.66 -24.56 -39.46
N HIS A 277 -67.96 -25.37 -38.68
CA HIS A 277 -68.13 -26.82 -38.65
C HIS A 277 -68.15 -27.32 -37.21
N ASN A 278 -68.65 -28.55 -37.01
CA ASN A 278 -68.70 -29.20 -35.70
C ASN A 278 -69.47 -28.36 -34.66
N VAL A 279 -70.67 -27.91 -35.02
CA VAL A 279 -71.53 -27.11 -34.15
C VAL A 279 -72.12 -28.01 -33.06
N GLN A 280 -71.67 -27.83 -31.83
CA GLN A 280 -72.17 -28.50 -30.64
C GLN A 280 -73.09 -27.57 -29.88
N VAL A 281 -74.33 -28.04 -29.64
CA VAL A 281 -75.33 -27.31 -28.87
C VAL A 281 -75.56 -28.07 -27.57
N LYS A 282 -75.29 -27.43 -26.44
CA LYS A 282 -75.59 -27.94 -25.10
C LYS A 282 -76.64 -27.05 -24.45
N LEU A 283 -77.71 -27.67 -23.96
CA LEU A 283 -78.69 -26.98 -23.12
C LEU A 283 -78.15 -26.94 -21.69
N GLU A 284 -78.07 -25.76 -21.10
CA GLU A 284 -77.61 -25.55 -19.72
C GLU A 284 -78.73 -24.89 -18.89
N GLY A 285 -78.75 -25.17 -17.58
CA GLY A 285 -79.78 -24.66 -16.67
C GLY A 285 -81.18 -25.28 -16.89
N ASN A 286 -82.23 -24.55 -16.48
CA ASN A 286 -83.64 -24.97 -16.52
C ASN A 286 -84.24 -25.11 -17.94
N GLY A 287 -83.46 -25.55 -18.92
CA GLY A 287 -83.88 -25.74 -20.31
C GLY A 287 -84.03 -24.45 -21.12
N THR A 288 -83.52 -23.31 -20.63
CA THR A 288 -83.67 -21.98 -21.25
C THR A 288 -82.35 -21.32 -21.68
N LEU A 289 -81.20 -21.89 -21.32
CA LEU A 289 -79.89 -21.41 -21.78
C LEU A 289 -79.32 -22.41 -22.79
N VAL A 290 -78.85 -21.89 -23.91
CA VAL A 290 -78.26 -22.65 -25.00
C VAL A 290 -76.80 -22.23 -25.13
N ARG A 291 -75.89 -23.13 -24.78
CA ARG A 291 -74.46 -22.97 -25.04
C ARG A 291 -74.15 -23.57 -26.40
N LEU A 292 -73.73 -22.73 -27.33
CA LEU A 292 -73.32 -23.14 -28.67
C LEU A 292 -71.81 -23.01 -28.79
N GLN A 293 -71.16 -24.10 -29.17
CA GLN A 293 -69.75 -24.16 -29.47
C GLN A 293 -69.59 -24.59 -30.91
N ALA A 294 -68.90 -23.80 -31.72
CA ALA A 294 -68.60 -24.16 -33.11
C ALA A 294 -67.11 -23.99 -33.36
N ASP A 295 -66.51 -24.92 -34.10
CA ASP A 295 -65.14 -24.78 -34.55
C ASP A 295 -65.14 -23.98 -35.87
N ILE A 296 -64.14 -23.11 -36.02
CA ILE A 296 -64.01 -22.21 -37.16
C ILE A 296 -62.87 -22.69 -38.04
N GLU A 297 -63.17 -23.06 -39.28
CA GLU A 297 -62.16 -23.35 -40.29
C GLU A 297 -62.03 -22.16 -41.25
N VAL A 298 -60.83 -21.61 -41.37
CA VAL A 298 -60.55 -20.53 -42.32
C VAL A 298 -60.33 -21.14 -43.70
N LEU A 299 -61.27 -20.95 -44.63
CA LEU A 299 -61.09 -21.42 -46.00
C LEU A 299 -60.00 -20.57 -46.67
N PRO A 300 -58.96 -21.18 -47.24
CA PRO A 300 -57.90 -20.43 -47.91
C PRO A 300 -58.50 -19.69 -49.12
N ARG A 301 -58.45 -18.36 -49.10
CA ARG A 301 -58.67 -17.57 -50.32
C ARG A 301 -57.58 -17.97 -51.32
N ILE A 302 -57.97 -18.63 -52.41
CA ILE A 302 -57.11 -18.86 -53.57
C ILE A 302 -56.79 -17.48 -54.16
N VAL A 303 -55.66 -16.92 -53.75
CA VAL A 303 -55.05 -15.77 -54.41
C VAL A 303 -54.35 -16.34 -55.65
N GLN A 304 -54.94 -16.12 -56.82
CA GLN A 304 -54.26 -16.39 -58.09
C GLN A 304 -52.99 -15.54 -58.13
N ARG A 305 -51.82 -16.19 -57.98
CA ARG A 305 -50.51 -15.60 -58.25
C ARG A 305 -50.44 -15.31 -59.75
N THR A 306 -50.59 -14.05 -60.13
CA THR A 306 -50.06 -13.59 -61.42
C THR A 306 -48.54 -13.66 -61.36
N THR A 307 -47.99 -14.45 -62.26
CA THR A 307 -46.56 -14.58 -62.53
C THR A 307 -46.02 -13.27 -63.08
N GLY A 308 -45.27 -12.53 -62.26
CA GLY A 308 -44.40 -11.44 -62.70
C GLY A 308 -43.00 -11.99 -62.96
N LYS A 309 -42.72 -12.20 -64.24
CA LYS A 309 -41.40 -12.38 -64.84
C LYS A 309 -40.72 -11.01 -64.95
N GLU A 310 -39.43 -10.99 -65.29
CA GLU A 310 -38.56 -9.84 -65.63
C GLU A 310 -37.90 -9.15 -64.43
N SER A 311 -36.61 -8.86 -64.45
CA SER A 311 -35.47 -9.20 -65.32
C SER A 311 -34.24 -8.62 -64.64
#